data_AF-A0A2V5VTH2-F1
#
_entry.id   AF-A0A2V5VTH2-F1
#
_cell.length_a   1.000
_cell.length_b   1.000
_cell.length_c   1.000
_cell.angle_alpha   90.00
_cell.angle_beta   90.00
_cell.angle_gamma   90.00
#
_symmetry.space_group_name_H-M   'P 1'
#
loop_
_entity.id
_entity.type
_entity.pdbx_description
1 polymer ?
#
loop_
_entity_poly.entity_id
_entity_poly.type
_entity_poly.pdbx_seq_one_letter_code
_entity_poly.pdbx_strand_id
1 'polypeptide(L)'
;MRKQADAARESGDTVSALARLNDAAQRDPKNPEVLAEMAMIYESIQNFDRSADTWRRVQEIGPSAGPLYELADMKLKTGVPAAPGPATGSALDAGKPASALDASSVRSTAEGVPAGSTLGISEVTVSETPDPDSETNLMLRIAVKKRPNAVIDHTKVKIQVFFYDTVGDNEIKLTDADVSYEWLTPNHDWANSNSETLAVTYIRPKSKGKSAESDLAAAAAAINPAKKGKPAKASPPPDGGSRKYLGYIVRIYYNDQLQDKRAEPNKLLTLFPAPFTAPPQ
;
A
#
# COMPACT_ATOMS: atom_id res chain seq x y z
N MET A 1 7.00 -18.24 -31.68
CA MET A 1 5.84 -18.91 -31.05
C MET A 1 6.24 -19.93 -29.98
N ARG A 2 7.22 -20.85 -30.19
CA ARG A 2 7.63 -21.80 -29.12
C ARG A 2 8.28 -21.16 -27.88
N LYS A 3 9.18 -20.18 -28.05
CA LYS A 3 9.84 -19.48 -26.92
C LYS A 3 8.91 -18.73 -25.95
N GLN A 4 7.72 -18.30 -26.38
CA GLN A 4 6.76 -17.62 -25.49
C GLN A 4 5.98 -18.62 -24.62
N ALA A 5 5.73 -19.83 -25.12
CA ALA A 5 5.06 -20.87 -24.35
C ALA A 5 5.97 -21.44 -23.26
N ASP A 6 7.27 -21.58 -23.55
CA ASP A 6 8.27 -22.04 -22.57
C ASP A 6 8.52 -20.99 -21.48
N ALA A 7 8.69 -19.71 -21.86
CA ALA A 7 8.84 -18.62 -20.90
C ALA A 7 7.59 -18.40 -20.03
N ALA A 8 6.39 -18.58 -20.59
CA ALA A 8 5.14 -18.49 -19.82
C ALA A 8 4.99 -19.66 -18.84
N ARG A 9 5.41 -20.88 -19.22
CA ARG A 9 5.46 -22.04 -18.31
C ARG A 9 6.46 -21.83 -17.19
N GLU A 10 7.69 -21.43 -17.51
CA GLU A 10 8.73 -21.14 -16.52
C GLU A 10 8.29 -20.01 -15.56
N SER A 11 7.62 -18.96 -16.06
CA SER A 11 7.07 -17.91 -15.20
C SER A 11 5.91 -18.39 -14.31
N GLY A 12 5.04 -19.26 -14.83
CA GLY A 12 3.90 -19.79 -14.08
C GLY A 12 4.35 -20.74 -12.96
N ASP A 13 5.39 -21.53 -13.24
CA ASP A 13 6.02 -22.41 -12.27
C ASP A 13 6.81 -21.59 -11.23
N THR A 14 7.49 -20.52 -11.64
CA THR A 14 8.21 -19.61 -10.74
C THR A 14 7.29 -18.91 -9.73
N VAL A 15 6.14 -18.39 -10.18
CA VAL A 15 5.16 -17.73 -9.29
C VAL A 15 4.60 -18.73 -8.28
N SER A 16 4.29 -19.94 -8.73
CA SER A 16 3.79 -21.01 -7.86
C SER A 16 4.84 -21.49 -6.85
N ALA A 17 6.10 -21.60 -7.29
CA ALA A 17 7.23 -21.96 -6.44
C ALA A 17 7.52 -20.89 -5.38
N LEU A 18 7.56 -19.61 -5.77
CA LEU A 18 7.75 -18.49 -4.83
C LEU A 18 6.62 -18.39 -3.80
N ALA A 19 5.38 -18.67 -4.18
CA ALA A 19 4.26 -18.70 -3.24
C ALA A 19 4.45 -19.80 -2.17
N ARG A 20 4.81 -21.02 -2.59
CA ARG A 20 5.06 -22.14 -1.68
C ARG A 20 6.25 -21.89 -0.75
N LEU A 21 7.32 -21.29 -1.29
CA LEU A 21 8.51 -20.97 -0.50
C LEU A 21 8.24 -19.81 0.48
N ASN A 22 7.44 -18.82 0.11
CA ASN A 22 7.00 -17.78 1.04
C ASN A 22 6.18 -18.37 2.20
N ASP A 23 5.25 -19.29 1.91
CA ASP A 23 4.48 -19.98 2.95
C ASP A 23 5.39 -20.83 3.85
N ALA A 24 6.42 -21.46 3.30
CA ALA A 24 7.42 -22.19 4.07
C ALA A 24 8.26 -21.25 4.94
N ALA A 25 8.70 -20.10 4.41
CA ALA A 25 9.46 -19.09 5.13
C ALA A 25 8.63 -18.41 6.23
N GLN A 26 7.30 -18.37 6.13
CA GLN A 26 6.44 -17.92 7.23
C GLN A 26 6.39 -18.93 8.37
N ARG A 27 6.42 -20.23 8.06
CA ARG A 27 6.41 -21.30 9.06
C ARG A 27 7.76 -21.45 9.74
N ASP A 28 8.85 -21.32 8.99
CA ASP A 28 10.21 -21.33 9.51
C ASP A 28 11.05 -20.18 8.91
N PRO A 29 11.00 -18.99 9.53
CA PRO A 29 11.69 -17.79 9.03
C PRO A 29 13.21 -17.87 9.04
N LYS A 30 13.79 -18.86 9.74
CA LYS A 30 15.23 -19.05 9.86
C LYS A 30 15.72 -20.30 9.12
N ASN A 31 14.88 -20.92 8.29
CA ASN A 31 15.31 -22.04 7.46
C ASN A 31 16.19 -21.52 6.30
N PRO A 32 17.50 -21.84 6.29
CA PRO A 32 18.41 -21.34 5.27
C PRO A 32 18.14 -21.94 3.89
N GLU A 33 17.61 -23.17 3.81
CA GLU A 33 17.31 -23.85 2.54
C GLU A 33 16.19 -23.14 1.79
N VAL A 34 15.10 -22.81 2.49
CA VAL A 34 13.96 -22.08 1.92
C VAL A 34 14.38 -20.68 1.44
N LEU A 35 15.20 -19.99 2.22
CA LEU A 35 15.73 -18.67 1.86
C LEU A 35 16.67 -18.74 0.65
N ALA A 36 17.57 -19.72 0.60
CA ALA A 36 18.47 -19.90 -0.53
C ALA A 36 17.71 -20.22 -1.83
N GLU A 37 16.68 -21.07 -1.76
CA GLU A 37 15.86 -21.42 -2.92
C GLU A 37 15.07 -20.22 -3.44
N MET A 38 14.50 -19.40 -2.53
CA MET A 38 13.88 -18.13 -2.90
C MET A 38 14.87 -17.18 -3.58
N ALA A 39 16.09 -17.06 -3.05
CA ALA A 39 17.12 -16.19 -3.61
C ALA A 39 17.52 -16.62 -5.03
N MET A 40 17.72 -17.93 -5.25
CA MET A 40 18.04 -18.49 -6.57
C MET A 40 16.90 -18.29 -7.58
N ILE A 41 15.65 -18.46 -7.16
CA ILE A 41 14.50 -18.18 -8.04
C ILE A 41 14.47 -16.70 -8.39
N TYR A 42 14.73 -15.80 -7.43
CA TYR A 42 14.86 -14.37 -7.70
C TYR A 42 15.99 -14.07 -8.71
N GLU A 43 17.14 -14.73 -8.66
CA GLU A 43 18.19 -14.60 -9.69
C GLU A 43 17.73 -15.09 -11.07
N SER A 44 17.01 -16.21 -11.11
CA SER A 44 16.54 -16.79 -12.37
C SER A 44 15.60 -15.86 -13.14
N ILE A 45 14.81 -15.07 -12.41
CA ILE A 45 13.92 -14.03 -12.97
C ILE A 45 14.58 -12.64 -13.01
N GLN A 46 15.91 -12.58 -12.86
CA GLN A 46 16.73 -11.36 -12.91
C GLN A 46 16.37 -10.30 -11.85
N ASN A 47 15.71 -10.72 -10.76
CA ASN A 47 15.41 -9.88 -9.60
C ASN A 47 16.57 -9.93 -8.59
N PHE A 48 17.72 -9.39 -8.99
CA PHE A 48 18.96 -9.45 -8.23
C PHE A 48 18.87 -8.74 -6.87
N ASP A 49 18.07 -7.69 -6.76
CA ASP A 49 17.86 -6.97 -5.51
C ASP A 49 17.20 -7.86 -4.45
N ARG A 50 16.09 -8.54 -4.81
CA ARG A 50 15.42 -9.47 -3.88
C ARG A 50 16.25 -10.71 -3.62
N SER A 51 17.02 -11.18 -4.60
CA SER A 51 17.99 -12.24 -4.38
C SER A 51 19.01 -11.82 -3.32
N ALA A 52 19.63 -10.65 -3.45
CA ALA A 52 20.61 -10.14 -2.51
C ALA A 52 20.02 -9.94 -1.11
N ASP A 53 18.81 -9.40 -0.99
CA ASP A 53 18.13 -9.30 0.30
C ASP A 53 17.89 -10.66 0.95
N THR A 54 17.54 -11.67 0.16
CA THR A 54 17.29 -13.01 0.66
C THR A 54 18.59 -13.73 1.03
N TRP A 55 19.66 -13.56 0.24
CA TRP A 55 21.00 -14.05 0.59
C TRP A 55 21.57 -13.40 1.86
N ARG A 56 21.30 -12.11 2.12
CA ARG A 56 21.70 -11.48 3.38
C ARG A 56 21.02 -12.12 4.59
N ARG A 57 19.76 -12.55 4.47
CA ARG A 57 19.08 -13.30 5.54
C ARG A 57 19.73 -14.65 5.78
N VAL A 58 20.22 -15.32 4.74
CA VAL A 58 21.03 -16.54 4.89
C VAL A 58 22.34 -16.24 5.63
N GLN A 59 22.99 -15.08 5.35
CA GLN A 59 24.17 -14.66 6.12
C GLN A 59 23.87 -14.30 7.58
N GLU A 60 22.69 -13.75 7.87
CA GLU A 60 22.26 -13.43 9.24
C GLU A 60 22.06 -14.68 10.11
N ILE A 61 21.75 -15.83 9.51
CA ILE A 61 21.74 -17.14 10.20
C ILE A 61 23.16 -17.58 10.60
N GLY A 62 24.17 -17.09 9.89
CA GLY A 62 25.58 -17.34 10.17
C GLY A 62 26.05 -18.74 9.74
N PRO A 63 27.23 -19.19 10.21
CA PRO A 63 27.83 -20.47 9.81
C PRO A 63 26.95 -21.71 10.09
N SER A 64 25.94 -21.57 10.95
CA SER A 64 24.95 -22.63 11.21
C SER A 64 24.09 -22.99 9.99
N ALA A 65 24.01 -22.11 8.98
CA ALA A 65 23.38 -22.39 7.70
C ALA A 65 24.21 -23.32 6.78
N GLY A 66 25.42 -23.72 7.21
CA GLY A 66 26.26 -24.65 6.48
C GLY A 66 26.71 -24.10 5.11
N PRO A 67 26.78 -24.93 4.06
CA PRO A 67 27.26 -24.51 2.72
C PRO A 67 26.48 -23.34 2.11
N LEU A 68 25.23 -23.12 2.55
CA LEU A 68 24.41 -22.01 2.08
C LEU A 68 24.92 -20.65 2.57
N TYR A 69 25.61 -20.60 3.71
CA TYR A 69 26.24 -19.39 4.22
C TYR A 69 27.38 -18.91 3.29
N GLU A 70 28.22 -19.85 2.84
CA GLU A 70 29.31 -19.55 1.90
C GLU A 70 28.78 -19.19 0.52
N LEU A 71 27.74 -19.90 0.06
CA LEU A 71 27.05 -19.57 -1.19
C LEU A 71 26.47 -18.16 -1.15
N ALA A 72 25.83 -17.78 -0.04
CA ALA A 72 25.30 -16.43 0.15
C ALA A 72 26.41 -15.36 0.06
N ASP A 73 27.56 -15.61 0.70
CA ASP A 73 28.73 -14.70 0.63
C ASP A 73 29.26 -14.55 -0.79
N MET A 74 29.40 -15.66 -1.52
CA MET A 74 29.80 -15.65 -2.92
C MET A 74 28.82 -14.84 -3.77
N LYS A 75 27.52 -15.12 -3.65
CA LYS A 75 26.45 -14.48 -4.43
C LYS A 75 26.38 -12.98 -4.18
N LEU A 76 26.50 -12.56 -2.92
CA LEU A 76 26.52 -11.16 -2.53
C LEU A 76 27.76 -10.42 -3.02
N LYS A 77 28.92 -11.10 -3.11
CA LYS A 77 30.15 -10.52 -3.70
C LYS A 77 30.09 -10.40 -5.22
N THR A 78 29.45 -11.35 -5.91
CA THR A 78 29.30 -11.30 -7.38
C THR A 78 28.14 -10.43 -7.85
N GLY A 79 27.15 -10.13 -7.00
CA GLY A 79 25.90 -9.46 -7.38
C GLY A 79 25.80 -7.95 -7.13
N VAL A 80 26.82 -7.29 -6.56
CA VAL A 80 26.77 -5.83 -6.23
C VAL A 80 28.15 -5.17 -6.38
N PRO A 81 28.31 -3.98 -7.03
CA PRO A 81 29.46 -3.12 -6.77
C PRO A 81 29.36 -2.59 -5.33
N ALA A 82 30.37 -2.92 -4.52
CA ALA A 82 30.44 -2.55 -3.11
C ALA A 82 30.47 -1.03 -2.88
N ALA A 83 29.59 -0.53 -2.03
CA ALA A 83 29.82 0.69 -1.26
C ALA A 83 30.22 0.29 0.18
N PRO A 84 31.27 0.89 0.76
CA PRO A 84 31.84 0.45 2.03
C PRO A 84 30.96 0.90 3.21
N GLY A 85 30.65 -0.03 4.11
CA GLY A 85 29.98 0.28 5.36
C GLY A 85 30.87 1.08 6.32
N PRO A 86 30.32 1.93 7.19
CA PRO A 86 31.11 2.61 8.21
C PRO A 86 31.42 1.64 9.35
N ALA A 87 32.71 1.52 9.64
CA ALA A 87 33.23 0.90 10.84
C ALA A 87 32.78 1.68 12.08
N THR A 88 32.55 0.91 13.14
CA THR A 88 32.47 1.31 14.55
C THR A 88 33.45 2.43 14.94
N GLY A 89 32.95 3.44 15.63
CA GLY A 89 33.75 4.45 16.33
C GLY A 89 32.91 5.22 17.34
N SER A 90 32.89 4.75 18.59
CA SER A 90 32.41 5.52 19.74
C SER A 90 33.30 6.74 20.00
N ALA A 91 32.70 7.92 20.14
CA ALA A 91 33.14 8.96 21.07
C ALA A 91 32.06 10.06 21.22
N LEU A 92 31.41 10.03 22.38
CA LEU A 92 30.93 11.15 23.22
C LEU A 92 31.07 12.58 22.66
N ASP A 93 29.98 13.34 22.58
CA ASP A 93 29.86 14.65 23.24
C ASP A 93 28.39 15.11 23.36
N ALA A 94 28.11 15.90 24.39
CA ALA A 94 26.82 16.08 25.02
C ALA A 94 25.94 17.21 24.44
N GLY A 95 24.62 16.99 24.56
CA GLY A 95 23.68 18.03 25.01
C GLY A 95 22.85 18.74 23.95
N LYS A 96 21.58 18.31 23.78
CA LYS A 96 20.34 19.05 24.13
C LYS A 96 19.10 18.31 23.58
N PRO A 97 17.97 18.25 24.31
CA PRO A 97 16.81 17.48 23.90
C PRO A 97 15.83 18.32 23.07
N ALA A 98 15.25 17.74 22.03
CA ALA A 98 13.96 18.17 21.49
C ALA A 98 13.29 16.96 20.80
N SER A 99 12.13 16.60 21.34
CA SER A 99 11.29 15.48 20.97
C SER A 99 10.88 15.50 19.49
N ALA A 100 11.10 14.38 18.80
CA ALA A 100 10.28 13.89 17.68
C ALA A 100 10.66 12.42 17.40
N LEU A 101 10.28 11.53 18.32
CA LEU A 101 10.27 10.09 18.07
C LEU A 101 8.86 9.73 17.60
N ASP A 102 8.67 9.60 16.29
CA ASP A 102 8.15 8.41 15.61
C ASP A 102 7.75 8.81 14.17
N ALA A 103 8.69 8.62 13.25
CA ALA A 103 8.36 8.43 11.84
C ALA A 103 9.24 7.28 11.39
N SER A 104 8.65 6.09 11.51
CA SER A 104 9.22 4.80 11.16
C SER A 104 9.94 4.84 9.82
N SER A 105 11.27 4.86 9.90
CA SER A 105 12.19 4.68 8.79
C SER A 105 12.09 3.25 8.26
N VAL A 106 11.21 3.04 7.29
CA VAL A 106 11.37 1.96 6.31
C VAL A 106 12.15 2.54 5.16
N ARG A 107 13.49 2.52 5.27
CA ARG A 107 14.50 2.85 4.25
C ARG A 107 13.93 3.42 2.93
N SER A 108 13.45 4.66 2.98
CA SER A 108 13.44 5.53 1.82
C SER A 108 14.90 5.79 1.52
N THR A 109 15.40 5.34 0.36
CA THR A 109 16.57 6.03 -0.21
C THR A 109 16.19 7.50 -0.36
N ALA A 110 17.17 8.41 -0.41
CA ALA A 110 16.98 9.87 -0.42
C ALA A 110 16.04 10.41 -1.54
N GLU A 111 15.48 9.55 -2.39
CA GLU A 111 14.63 9.85 -3.53
C GLU A 111 13.13 9.52 -3.34
N GLY A 112 12.73 8.86 -2.25
CA GLY A 112 11.31 8.59 -1.96
C GLY A 112 10.65 7.52 -2.85
N VAL A 113 11.44 6.68 -3.51
CA VAL A 113 11.00 5.52 -4.30
C VAL A 113 11.56 4.23 -3.69
N PRO A 114 10.74 3.22 -3.36
CA PRO A 114 11.22 1.97 -2.79
C PRO A 114 12.25 1.25 -3.68
N ALA A 115 13.19 0.53 -3.04
CA ALA A 115 14.15 -0.30 -3.75
C ALA A 115 13.43 -1.35 -4.62
N GLY A 116 13.86 -1.51 -5.87
CA GLY A 116 13.20 -2.39 -6.85
C GLY A 116 11.95 -1.80 -7.53
N SER A 117 11.37 -0.70 -7.04
CA SER A 117 10.15 -0.10 -7.62
C SER A 117 10.44 1.05 -8.59
N THR A 118 9.71 1.16 -9.69
CA THR A 118 9.88 2.26 -10.65
C THR A 118 9.20 3.54 -10.16
N LEU A 119 8.11 3.38 -9.40
CA LEU A 119 7.34 4.47 -8.79
C LEU A 119 7.34 4.33 -7.28
N GLY A 120 7.18 5.44 -6.57
CA GLY A 120 7.01 5.44 -5.12
C GLY A 120 6.17 6.61 -4.65
N ILE A 121 5.56 6.44 -3.49
CA ILE A 121 4.88 7.52 -2.79
C ILE A 121 5.97 8.29 -2.07
N SER A 122 6.23 9.54 -2.46
CA SER A 122 7.23 10.36 -1.78
C SER A 122 6.65 11.03 -0.54
N GLU A 123 5.44 11.57 -0.68
CA GLU A 123 4.75 12.34 0.36
C GLU A 123 3.25 12.08 0.31
N VAL A 124 2.62 12.04 1.48
CA VAL A 124 1.16 12.08 1.61
C VAL A 124 0.82 13.13 2.65
N THR A 125 0.12 14.18 2.23
CA THR A 125 -0.25 15.30 3.10
C THR A 125 -1.76 15.37 3.18
N VAL A 126 -2.30 15.39 4.40
CA VAL A 126 -3.73 15.51 4.67
C VAL A 126 -4.02 16.93 5.11
N SER A 127 -5.02 17.56 4.51
CA SER A 127 -5.55 18.85 4.95
C SER A 127 -7.05 18.78 5.13
N GLU A 128 -7.57 19.29 6.25
CA GLU A 128 -9.01 19.46 6.42
C GLU A 128 -9.48 20.72 5.71
N THR A 129 -10.61 20.65 5.02
CA THR A 129 -11.25 21.79 4.38
C THR A 129 -12.66 21.93 4.95
N PRO A 130 -12.85 22.67 6.06
CA PRO A 130 -14.13 22.78 6.73
C PRO A 130 -15.24 23.22 5.77
N ASP A 131 -16.33 22.47 5.77
CA ASP A 131 -17.51 22.74 4.97
C ASP A 131 -18.76 22.70 5.87
N PRO A 132 -19.67 23.69 5.78
CA PRO A 132 -20.80 23.80 6.71
C PRO A 132 -21.79 22.64 6.60
N ASP A 133 -21.87 21.96 5.46
CA ASP A 133 -22.79 20.85 5.21
C ASP A 133 -22.13 19.47 5.46
N SER A 134 -20.81 19.45 5.65
CA SER A 134 -20.01 18.25 5.84
C SER A 134 -19.58 18.07 7.30
N GLU A 135 -19.66 16.84 7.81
CA GLU A 135 -19.12 16.46 9.12
C GLU A 135 -17.60 16.36 9.06
N THR A 136 -17.08 15.85 7.95
CA THR A 136 -15.65 15.71 7.72
C THR A 136 -15.39 15.91 6.25
N ASN A 137 -14.51 16.86 5.93
CA ASN A 137 -14.06 17.13 4.57
C ASN A 137 -12.53 17.23 4.59
N LEU A 138 -11.88 16.29 3.90
CA LEU A 138 -10.44 16.09 3.89
C LEU A 138 -9.94 16.03 2.46
N MET A 139 -8.77 16.60 2.22
CA MET A 139 -8.03 16.43 0.98
C MET A 139 -6.71 15.73 1.28
N LEU A 140 -6.51 14.57 0.65
CA LEU A 140 -5.22 13.87 0.59
C LEU A 140 -4.48 14.32 -0.65
N ARG A 141 -3.28 14.86 -0.48
CA ARG A 141 -2.33 15.13 -1.56
C ARG A 141 -1.26 14.05 -1.55
N ILE A 142 -1.24 13.25 -2.60
CA ILE A 142 -0.34 12.11 -2.77
C ILE A 142 0.68 12.49 -3.83
N ALA A 143 1.92 12.73 -3.43
CA ALA A 143 3.03 12.95 -4.35
C ALA A 143 3.63 11.60 -4.75
N VAL A 144 3.57 11.29 -6.03
CA VAL A 144 4.12 10.08 -6.64
C VAL A 144 5.36 10.45 -7.43
N LYS A 145 6.49 9.86 -7.06
CA LYS A 145 7.77 10.04 -7.76
C LYS A 145 8.10 8.84 -8.62
N LYS A 146 8.77 9.11 -9.73
CA LYS A 146 9.45 8.08 -10.52
C LYS A 146 10.93 8.03 -10.19
N ARG A 147 11.50 6.84 -10.35
CA ARG A 147 12.95 6.67 -10.32
C ARG A 147 13.61 7.53 -11.41
N PRO A 148 14.77 8.16 -11.15
CA PRO A 148 15.50 8.90 -12.18
C PRO A 148 15.75 8.04 -13.42
N ASN A 149 15.65 8.65 -14.60
CA ASN A 149 15.82 8.00 -15.90
C ASN A 149 14.79 6.90 -16.25
N ALA A 150 13.81 6.64 -15.39
CA ALA A 150 12.68 5.80 -15.76
C ALA A 150 11.77 6.54 -16.74
N VAL A 151 11.35 5.83 -17.79
CA VAL A 151 10.25 6.23 -18.68
C VAL A 151 9.00 5.49 -18.21
N ILE A 152 7.95 6.24 -17.90
CA ILE A 152 6.70 5.70 -17.34
C ILE A 152 5.66 5.65 -18.44
N ASP A 153 5.10 4.47 -18.69
CA ASP A 153 3.83 4.37 -19.41
C ASP A 153 2.70 4.59 -18.39
N HIS A 154 2.12 5.78 -18.39
CA HIS A 154 1.07 6.13 -17.44
C HIS A 154 -0.18 5.25 -17.53
N THR A 155 -0.43 4.59 -18.67
CA THR A 155 -1.57 3.68 -18.84
C THR A 155 -1.40 2.40 -18.02
N LYS A 156 -0.17 2.12 -17.58
CA LYS A 156 0.19 0.98 -16.73
C LYS A 156 0.23 1.34 -15.25
N VAL A 157 0.01 2.61 -14.90
CA VAL A 157 -0.03 3.09 -13.53
C VAL A 157 -1.44 2.95 -12.99
N LYS A 158 -1.58 2.30 -11.83
CA LYS A 158 -2.84 2.23 -11.09
C LYS A 158 -2.61 2.72 -9.67
N ILE A 159 -3.30 3.79 -9.29
CA ILE A 159 -3.29 4.31 -7.92
C ILE A 159 -4.63 3.97 -7.29
N GLN A 160 -4.60 3.27 -6.16
CA GLN A 160 -5.79 2.93 -5.39
C GLN A 160 -5.73 3.62 -4.05
N VAL A 161 -6.79 4.35 -3.70
CA VAL A 161 -6.95 5.01 -2.40
C VAL A 161 -8.20 4.45 -1.74
N PHE A 162 -8.04 3.94 -0.53
CA PHE A 162 -9.13 3.37 0.26
C PHE A 162 -9.23 4.17 1.55
N PHE A 163 -10.37 4.80 1.79
CA PHE A 163 -10.70 5.41 3.08
C PHE A 163 -11.50 4.43 3.92
N TYR A 164 -11.21 4.42 5.22
CA TYR A 164 -11.87 3.56 6.19
C TYR A 164 -12.53 4.40 7.28
N ASP A 165 -13.66 3.90 7.77
CA ASP A 165 -14.39 4.46 8.90
C ASP A 165 -14.54 3.43 10.01
N THR A 166 -14.72 3.92 11.23
CA THR A 166 -15.23 3.14 12.35
C THR A 166 -16.75 3.26 12.44
N VAL A 167 -17.43 2.13 12.63
CA VAL A 167 -18.89 2.05 12.84
C VAL A 167 -19.17 1.45 14.21
N GLY A 168 -20.08 2.05 14.98
CA GLY A 168 -20.55 1.49 16.27
C GLY A 168 -19.41 1.19 17.25
N ASP A 169 -19.30 -0.08 17.67
CA ASP A 169 -18.29 -0.61 18.60
C ASP A 169 -16.88 -0.73 17.97
N ASN A 170 -16.47 0.29 17.19
CA ASN A 170 -15.15 0.41 16.57
C ASN A 170 -14.87 -0.58 15.43
N GLU A 171 -15.91 -1.09 14.76
CA GLU A 171 -15.78 -1.95 13.59
C GLU A 171 -15.22 -1.14 12.41
N ILE A 172 -14.15 -1.62 11.77
CA ILE A 172 -13.48 -0.91 10.67
C ILE A 172 -14.08 -1.35 9.34
N LYS A 173 -14.71 -0.43 8.60
CA LYS A 173 -15.31 -0.66 7.28
C LYS A 173 -14.73 0.29 6.24
N LEU A 174 -14.79 -0.11 4.97
CA LEU A 174 -14.55 0.82 3.87
C LEU A 174 -15.58 1.96 3.94
N THR A 175 -15.14 3.16 3.57
CA THR A 175 -16.01 4.32 3.59
C THR A 175 -17.20 4.18 2.65
N ASP A 176 -18.32 4.77 3.06
CA ASP A 176 -19.48 5.06 2.22
C ASP A 176 -19.63 6.58 1.94
N ALA A 177 -18.66 7.39 2.37
CA ALA A 177 -18.57 8.81 2.08
C ALA A 177 -18.29 9.06 0.59
N ASP A 178 -18.52 10.30 0.14
CA ASP A 178 -18.16 10.71 -1.21
C ASP A 178 -16.63 10.86 -1.32
N VAL A 179 -16.06 10.29 -2.38
CA VAL A 179 -14.63 10.30 -2.65
C VAL A 179 -14.38 10.68 -4.10
N SER A 180 -13.69 11.79 -4.32
CA SER A 180 -13.35 12.29 -5.66
C SER A 180 -11.84 12.38 -5.87
N TYR A 181 -11.42 12.30 -7.12
CA TYR A 181 -10.01 12.24 -7.53
C TYR A 181 -9.72 13.36 -8.53
N GLU A 182 -8.66 14.10 -8.29
CA GLU A 182 -8.21 15.19 -9.15
C GLU A 182 -6.69 15.20 -9.24
N TRP A 183 -6.14 15.19 -10.46
CA TRP A 183 -4.71 15.38 -10.64
C TRP A 183 -4.36 16.87 -10.59
N LEU A 184 -3.37 17.24 -9.76
CA LEU A 184 -2.92 18.63 -9.61
C LEU A 184 -1.79 18.99 -10.59
N THR A 185 -1.16 18.00 -11.21
CA THR A 185 -0.09 18.16 -12.20
C THR A 185 -0.60 17.81 -13.59
N PRO A 186 -0.15 18.47 -14.68
CA PRO A 186 -0.63 18.20 -16.03
C PRO A 186 -0.02 16.92 -16.66
N ASN A 187 -0.67 16.37 -17.69
CA ASN A 187 -0.24 15.25 -18.58
C ASN A 187 -0.12 13.85 -17.94
N HIS A 188 0.15 13.77 -16.64
CA HIS A 188 0.18 12.55 -15.84
C HIS A 188 1.12 11.47 -16.40
N ASP A 189 2.23 11.86 -17.03
CA ASP A 189 3.15 10.98 -17.76
C ASP A 189 4.57 10.99 -17.18
N TRP A 190 4.79 11.81 -16.15
CA TRP A 190 6.09 12.09 -15.54
C TRP A 190 7.17 12.48 -16.56
N ALA A 191 6.80 12.96 -17.76
CA ALA A 191 7.77 13.29 -18.81
C ALA A 191 8.52 14.60 -18.51
N ASN A 192 7.83 15.56 -17.89
CA ASN A 192 8.36 16.90 -17.60
C ASN A 192 8.73 17.11 -16.12
N SER A 193 8.40 16.14 -15.26
CA SER A 193 8.67 16.18 -13.82
C SER A 193 8.90 14.77 -13.29
N ASN A 194 9.81 14.64 -12.32
CA ASN A 194 10.02 13.36 -11.62
C ASN A 194 8.97 13.11 -10.52
N SER A 195 8.04 14.05 -10.31
CA SER A 195 6.97 13.98 -9.31
C SER A 195 5.67 14.49 -9.87
N GLU A 196 4.59 13.77 -9.60
CA GLU A 196 3.22 14.16 -9.92
C GLU A 196 2.34 14.02 -8.69
N THR A 197 1.30 14.85 -8.61
CA THR A 197 0.48 14.93 -7.39
C THR A 197 -0.98 14.65 -7.70
N LEU A 198 -1.52 13.63 -7.05
CA LEU A 198 -2.94 13.30 -7.04
C LEU A 198 -3.58 13.87 -5.77
N ALA A 199 -4.63 14.67 -5.93
CA ALA A 199 -5.53 15.06 -4.86
C ALA A 199 -6.70 14.07 -4.79
N VAL A 200 -7.04 13.64 -3.59
CA VAL A 200 -8.21 12.81 -3.32
C VAL A 200 -9.00 13.46 -2.20
N THR A 201 -10.24 13.84 -2.51
CA THR A 201 -11.12 14.53 -1.57
C THR A 201 -12.10 13.53 -0.98
N TYR A 202 -12.21 13.51 0.34
CA TYR A 202 -13.16 12.72 1.11
C TYR A 202 -14.18 13.67 1.73
N ILE A 203 -15.47 13.44 1.50
CA ILE A 203 -16.55 14.27 2.04
C ILE A 203 -17.61 13.38 2.71
N ARG A 204 -17.66 13.42 4.04
CA ARG A 204 -18.75 12.83 4.83
C ARG A 204 -19.76 13.92 5.16
N PRO A 205 -21.00 13.85 4.64
CA PRO A 205 -22.03 14.82 4.97
C PRO A 205 -22.40 14.72 6.45
N LYS A 206 -22.86 15.82 7.05
CA LYS A 206 -23.45 15.76 8.39
C LYS A 206 -24.63 14.81 8.34
N SER A 207 -24.59 13.76 9.14
CA SER A 207 -25.80 13.02 9.50
C SER A 207 -26.76 14.04 10.11
N LYS A 208 -27.73 14.53 9.32
CA LYS A 208 -28.90 15.21 9.89
C LYS A 208 -29.45 14.21 10.89
N GLY A 209 -29.32 14.52 12.17
CA GLY A 209 -29.81 13.66 13.25
C GLY A 209 -31.21 13.18 12.89
N LYS A 210 -31.53 11.93 13.24
CA LYS A 210 -32.82 11.24 13.06
C LYS A 210 -34.01 11.98 13.70
N SER A 211 -34.24 13.26 13.42
CA SER A 211 -35.22 14.12 14.12
C SER A 211 -35.85 15.20 13.24
N ALA A 212 -35.68 15.15 11.92
CA ALA A 212 -36.42 16.05 11.02
C ALA A 212 -37.08 15.28 9.87
N GLU A 213 -36.35 14.36 9.22
CA GLU A 213 -36.88 13.62 8.08
C GLU A 213 -37.76 12.43 8.50
N SER A 214 -37.44 11.79 9.64
CA SER A 214 -38.32 10.75 10.22
C SER A 214 -39.63 11.34 10.73
N ASP A 215 -39.61 12.59 11.22
CA ASP A 215 -40.81 13.30 11.67
C ASP A 215 -41.62 13.87 10.48
N LEU A 216 -40.96 14.33 9.40
CA LEU A 216 -41.66 14.73 8.17
C LEU A 216 -42.25 13.54 7.40
N ALA A 217 -41.56 12.41 7.32
CA ALA A 217 -42.05 11.23 6.62
C ALA A 217 -43.18 10.53 7.39
N ALA A 218 -43.12 10.50 8.73
CA ALA A 218 -44.22 10.02 9.57
C ALA A 218 -45.43 10.99 9.52
N ALA A 219 -45.20 12.30 9.49
CA ALA A 219 -46.26 13.29 9.32
C ALA A 219 -46.93 13.22 7.93
N ALA A 220 -46.16 12.97 6.86
CA ALA A 220 -46.68 12.84 5.50
C ALA A 220 -47.45 11.52 5.26
N ALA A 221 -47.08 10.43 5.94
CA ALA A 221 -47.80 9.16 5.86
C ALA A 221 -49.14 9.16 6.60
N ALA A 222 -49.35 10.07 7.57
CA ALA A 222 -50.60 10.19 8.32
C ALA A 222 -51.72 10.92 7.56
N ILE A 223 -51.43 11.52 6.39
CA ILE A 223 -52.37 12.39 5.65
C ILE A 223 -53.02 11.70 4.44
N ASN A 224 -52.73 10.42 4.15
CA ASN A 224 -53.32 9.74 2.99
C ASN A 224 -53.74 8.28 3.26
N PRO A 225 -55.00 8.04 3.72
CA PRO A 225 -55.46 6.70 4.11
C PRO A 225 -55.83 5.78 2.94
N ALA A 226 -55.39 6.02 1.71
CA ALA A 226 -55.82 5.23 0.56
C ALA A 226 -54.67 4.85 -0.40
N LYS A 227 -54.04 3.69 -0.14
CA LYS A 227 -53.67 2.66 -1.15
C LYS A 227 -52.93 1.48 -0.50
N LYS A 228 -53.61 0.34 -0.40
CA LYS A 228 -53.02 -0.99 -0.13
C LYS A 228 -52.18 -1.41 -1.34
N GLY A 229 -50.85 -1.34 -1.22
CA GLY A 229 -49.88 -1.98 -2.12
C GLY A 229 -48.96 -2.88 -1.31
N LYS A 230 -48.71 -4.10 -1.80
CA LYS A 230 -47.87 -5.14 -1.16
C LYS A 230 -46.49 -4.60 -0.75
N PRO A 231 -45.90 -5.07 0.38
CA PRO A 231 -44.61 -4.59 0.82
C PRO A 231 -43.54 -5.02 -0.20
N ALA A 232 -42.94 -4.04 -0.87
CA ALA A 232 -41.65 -4.23 -1.50
C ALA A 232 -40.68 -4.60 -0.37
N LYS A 233 -39.92 -5.67 -0.59
CA LYS A 233 -38.86 -6.14 0.30
C LYS A 233 -37.86 -4.99 0.46
N ALA A 234 -38.00 -4.22 1.54
CA ALA A 234 -37.07 -3.19 1.90
C ALA A 234 -35.70 -3.86 2.06
N SER A 235 -34.73 -3.41 1.27
CA SER A 235 -33.33 -3.61 1.59
C SER A 235 -33.14 -3.22 3.05
N PRO A 236 -32.36 -4.00 3.84
CA PRO A 236 -32.06 -3.58 5.20
C PRO A 236 -31.50 -2.14 5.16
N PRO A 237 -31.92 -1.26 6.08
CA PRO A 237 -31.38 0.09 6.14
C PRO A 237 -29.85 0.01 6.17
N PRO A 238 -29.12 0.93 5.50
CA PRO A 238 -27.67 0.98 5.63
C PRO A 238 -27.36 1.06 7.11
N ASP A 239 -26.48 0.18 7.60
CA ASP A 239 -26.06 0.07 9.01
C ASP A 239 -25.91 1.48 9.64
N GLY A 240 -26.96 1.93 10.31
CA GLY A 240 -27.18 3.31 10.72
C GLY A 240 -26.48 3.64 12.02
N GLY A 241 -25.27 3.11 12.20
CA GLY A 241 -24.33 3.56 13.22
C GLY A 241 -23.64 4.84 12.76
N SER A 242 -23.38 5.77 13.68
CA SER A 242 -22.55 6.94 13.38
C SER A 242 -21.18 6.48 12.90
N ARG A 243 -20.91 6.66 11.60
CA ARG A 243 -19.60 6.37 11.02
C ARG A 243 -18.67 7.54 11.27
N LYS A 244 -17.43 7.26 11.66
CA LYS A 244 -16.40 8.27 11.84
C LYS A 244 -15.18 7.91 11.02
N TYR A 245 -14.59 8.91 10.39
CA TYR A 245 -13.35 8.74 9.64
C TYR A 245 -12.26 8.13 10.53
N LEU A 246 -11.61 7.07 10.05
CA LEU A 246 -10.51 6.40 10.74
C LEU A 246 -9.16 6.67 10.10
N GLY A 247 -9.08 6.60 8.77
CA GLY A 247 -7.82 6.61 8.07
C GLY A 247 -7.91 6.16 6.63
N TYR A 248 -6.74 5.95 6.01
CA TYR A 248 -6.64 5.59 4.60
C TYR A 248 -5.52 4.59 4.31
N ILE A 249 -5.61 3.94 3.15
CA ILE A 249 -4.52 3.18 2.51
C ILE A 249 -4.35 3.72 1.08
N VAL A 250 -3.11 4.03 0.70
CA VAL A 250 -2.69 4.32 -0.68
C VAL A 250 -1.87 3.15 -1.19
N ARG A 251 -2.14 2.69 -2.42
CA ARG A 251 -1.37 1.66 -3.12
C ARG A 251 -1.07 2.13 -4.54
N ILE A 252 0.17 1.95 -4.97
CA ILE A 252 0.60 2.23 -6.35
C ILE A 252 1.00 0.92 -6.99
N TYR A 253 0.42 0.63 -8.15
CA TYR A 253 0.84 -0.47 -9.02
C TYR A 253 1.36 0.09 -10.33
N TYR A 254 2.34 -0.61 -10.90
CA TYR A 254 2.86 -0.36 -12.23
C TYR A 254 3.06 -1.70 -12.92
N ASN A 255 2.56 -1.84 -14.16
CA ASN A 255 2.49 -3.12 -14.86
C ASN A 255 1.84 -4.22 -14.01
N ASP A 256 0.74 -3.86 -13.35
CA ASP A 256 0.00 -4.72 -12.42
C ASP A 256 0.81 -5.23 -11.23
N GLN A 257 2.01 -4.72 -10.95
CA GLN A 257 2.81 -5.08 -9.78
C GLN A 257 2.84 -3.96 -8.75
N LEU A 258 2.68 -4.32 -7.47
CA LEU A 258 2.73 -3.36 -6.37
C LEU A 258 4.12 -2.70 -6.29
N GLN A 259 4.13 -1.38 -6.43
CA GLN A 259 5.33 -0.53 -6.36
C GLN A 259 5.54 0.02 -4.95
N ASP A 260 4.48 0.54 -4.34
CA ASP A 260 4.53 1.13 -3.01
C ASP A 260 3.15 1.10 -2.34
N LYS A 261 3.13 1.16 -1.00
CA LYS A 261 1.93 1.26 -0.19
C LYS A 261 2.19 2.09 1.06
N ARG A 262 1.22 2.92 1.44
CA ARG A 262 1.23 3.65 2.70
C ARG A 262 -0.15 3.62 3.33
N ALA A 263 -0.22 3.72 4.64
CA ALA A 263 -1.48 3.90 5.35
C ALA A 263 -1.28 4.74 6.58
N GLU A 264 -2.32 5.50 6.92
CA GLU A 264 -2.42 6.20 8.18
C GLU A 264 -3.81 5.91 8.76
N PRO A 265 -3.93 5.24 9.91
CA PRO A 265 -2.84 4.63 10.70
C PRO A 265 -2.26 3.36 10.06
N ASN A 266 -0.97 3.10 10.29
CA ASN A 266 -0.25 1.94 9.72
C ASN A 266 -0.91 0.57 9.97
N LYS A 267 -1.65 0.40 11.07
CA LYS A 267 -2.39 -0.84 11.38
C LYS A 267 -3.32 -1.28 10.25
N LEU A 268 -3.79 -0.36 9.41
CA LEU A 268 -4.64 -0.66 8.26
C LEU A 268 -3.93 -1.54 7.22
N LEU A 269 -2.60 -1.44 7.06
CA LEU A 269 -1.85 -2.33 6.17
C LEU A 269 -1.80 -3.77 6.65
N THR A 270 -1.84 -3.98 7.97
CA THR A 270 -1.87 -5.31 8.59
C THR A 270 -3.25 -5.93 8.45
N LEU A 271 -4.31 -5.13 8.66
CA LEU A 271 -5.70 -5.59 8.57
C LEU A 271 -6.14 -5.83 7.11
N PHE A 272 -5.68 -4.99 6.20
CA PHE A 272 -6.03 -5.04 4.78
C PHE A 272 -4.73 -5.09 3.95
N PRO A 273 -4.08 -6.26 3.85
CA PRO A 273 -2.84 -6.39 3.10
C PRO A 273 -3.06 -6.08 1.61
N ALA A 274 -2.05 -5.50 0.97
CA ALA A 274 -2.08 -5.22 -0.46
C ALA A 274 -1.79 -6.51 -1.24
N PRO A 275 -2.61 -6.87 -2.25
CA PRO A 275 -2.26 -7.95 -3.16
C PRO A 275 -0.99 -7.58 -3.91
N PHE A 276 -0.19 -8.58 -4.25
CA PHE A 276 1.05 -8.34 -5.00
C PHE A 276 0.78 -7.86 -6.42
N THR A 277 -0.31 -8.37 -7.01
CA THR A 277 -0.81 -7.95 -8.32
C THR A 277 -2.01 -7.04 -8.20
N ALA A 278 -2.14 -6.07 -9.10
CA ALA A 278 -3.32 -5.23 -9.18
C ALA A 278 -4.56 -6.12 -9.46
N PRO A 279 -5.69 -5.90 -8.76
CA PRO A 279 -6.95 -6.53 -9.13
C PRO A 279 -7.33 -6.16 -10.59
N PRO A 280 -8.05 -7.03 -11.31
CA PRO A 280 -8.69 -6.63 -12.56
C PRO A 280 -9.60 -5.42 -12.26
N GLN A 281 -9.55 -4.41 -13.13
CA GLN A 281 -10.40 -3.21 -13.04
C GLN A 281 -11.82 -3.50 -13.48
#